data_AF-X1Q973-F1
#
_entry.id   AF-X1Q973-F1
#
_cell.length_a   1.000
_cell.length_b   1.000
_cell.length_c   1.000
_cell.angle_alpha   90.00
_cell.angle_beta   90.00
_cell.angle_gamma   90.00
#
_symmetry.space_group_name_H-M   'P 1'
#
loop_
_entity.id
_entity.type
_entity.pdbx_description
1 polymer ?
#
loop_
_entity_poly.entity_id
_entity_poly.type
_entity_poly.pdbx_seq_one_letter_code
_entity_poly.pdbx_strand_id
1 'polypeptide(L)'
;MIKKYPIGANHISVIKKFIHPNERGELQYDDHYLEDLSELNYLKKYPSNYFSSFIAIELENSIKEQLRARNYIIRLLNNPY
;
A
#
# COMPACT_ATOMS: atom_id res chain seq x y z
N MET A 1 -7.73 -18.31 10.29
CA MET A 1 -8.37 -18.21 8.95
C MET A 1 -7.35 -18.21 7.81
N ILE A 2 -6.34 -17.31 7.79
CA ILE A 2 -5.38 -17.18 6.67
C ILE A 2 -4.66 -18.49 6.30
N LYS A 3 -4.31 -19.35 7.27
CA LYS A 3 -3.71 -20.67 6.97
C LYS A 3 -4.65 -21.63 6.21
N LYS A 4 -5.97 -21.51 6.42
CA LYS A 4 -6.99 -22.36 5.79
C LYS A 4 -7.53 -21.74 4.50
N TYR A 5 -7.62 -20.41 4.46
CA TYR A 5 -8.10 -19.61 3.34
C TYR A 5 -7.07 -18.50 3.07
N PRO A 6 -6.09 -18.76 2.20
CA PRO A 6 -5.04 -17.78 1.91
C PRO A 6 -5.60 -16.58 1.15
N ILE A 7 -4.91 -15.44 1.25
CA ILE A 7 -5.29 -14.20 0.57
C ILE A 7 -4.90 -14.32 -0.91
N GLY A 8 -5.89 -14.15 -1.80
CA GLY A 8 -5.71 -14.29 -3.26
C GLY A 8 -5.15 -13.05 -3.95
N ALA A 9 -5.43 -11.86 -3.43
CA ALA A 9 -4.88 -10.60 -3.91
C ALA A 9 -4.86 -9.56 -2.80
N ASN A 10 -3.94 -8.60 -2.87
CA ASN A 10 -4.00 -7.36 -2.09
C ASN A 10 -4.08 -6.16 -3.01
N HIS A 11 -4.62 -5.08 -2.47
CA HIS A 11 -4.62 -3.77 -3.07
C HIS A 11 -3.83 -2.87 -2.12
N ILE A 12 -2.84 -2.13 -2.65
CA ILE A 12 -1.98 -1.25 -1.87
C ILE A 12 -2.05 0.15 -2.45
N SER A 13 -2.44 1.08 -1.59
CA SER A 13 -2.41 2.52 -1.81
C SER A 13 -1.61 3.19 -0.67
N VAL A 14 -1.68 4.51 -0.54
CA VAL A 14 -0.95 5.24 0.52
C VAL A 14 -1.83 5.54 1.72
N ILE A 15 -1.20 5.70 2.88
CA ILE A 15 -1.84 6.25 4.07
C ILE A 15 -1.15 7.58 4.39
N LYS A 16 -1.91 8.67 4.29
CA LYS A 16 -1.46 10.03 4.58
C LYS A 16 -1.17 10.21 6.06
N LYS A 17 -0.24 11.12 6.37
CA LYS A 17 0.05 11.51 7.76
C LYS A 17 -1.08 12.33 8.39
N PHE A 18 -1.74 13.14 7.59
CA PHE A 18 -2.83 14.01 8.00
C PHE A 18 -4.11 13.60 7.28
N ILE A 19 -5.22 13.83 7.97
CA ILE A 19 -6.57 13.57 7.47
C ILE A 19 -6.87 14.57 6.35
N HIS A 20 -7.57 14.14 5.32
CA HIS A 20 -8.01 14.98 4.21
C HIS A 20 -9.43 14.58 3.77
N PRO A 21 -10.20 15.49 3.14
CA PRO A 21 -11.51 15.15 2.61
C PRO A 21 -11.39 14.33 1.33
N ASN A 22 -12.25 13.32 1.17
CA ASN A 22 -12.42 12.58 -0.08
C ASN A 22 -13.39 13.30 -1.05
N GLU A 23 -13.68 12.69 -2.19
CA GLU A 23 -14.60 13.24 -3.20
C GLU A 23 -16.03 13.53 -2.67
N ARG A 24 -16.43 12.88 -1.58
CA ARG A 24 -17.73 13.08 -0.90
C ARG A 24 -17.64 14.08 0.26
N GLY A 25 -16.46 14.64 0.52
CA GLY A 25 -16.19 15.54 1.64
C GLY A 25 -15.99 14.83 2.99
N GLU A 26 -15.89 13.50 3.00
CA GLU A 26 -15.66 12.71 4.21
C GLU A 26 -14.17 12.68 4.54
N LEU A 27 -13.84 12.71 5.83
CA LEU A 27 -12.45 12.78 6.28
C LEU A 27 -11.82 11.39 6.32
N GLN A 28 -10.70 11.21 5.63
CA GLN A 28 -9.97 9.94 5.56
C GLN A 28 -8.44 10.11 5.56
N TYR A 29 -7.73 8.99 5.64
CA TYR A 29 -6.27 8.94 5.56
C TYR A 29 -5.78 8.18 4.32
N ASP A 30 -6.55 7.22 3.82
CA ASP A 30 -6.23 6.51 2.59
C ASP A 30 -6.35 7.46 1.40
N ASP A 31 -5.46 7.29 0.45
CA ASP A 31 -5.40 8.09 -0.76
C ASP A 31 -4.73 7.25 -1.86
N HIS A 32 -5.05 7.54 -3.12
CA HIS A 32 -4.42 6.92 -4.28
C HIS A 32 -3.27 7.77 -4.84
N TYR A 33 -3.00 8.95 -4.29
CA TYR A 33 -1.89 9.77 -4.75
C TYR A 33 -0.70 9.73 -3.79
N LEU A 34 0.39 9.09 -4.22
CA LEU A 34 1.64 9.04 -3.48
C LEU A 34 2.41 10.36 -3.60
N GLU A 35 2.73 10.98 -2.46
CA GLU A 35 3.60 12.16 -2.39
C GLU A 35 5.01 11.78 -1.94
N ASP A 36 5.12 10.87 -0.97
CA ASP A 36 6.39 10.42 -0.41
C ASP A 36 6.37 8.91 -0.15
N LEU A 37 7.46 8.21 -0.49
CA LEU A 37 7.57 6.76 -0.31
C LEU A 37 7.34 6.30 1.14
N SER A 38 7.60 7.16 2.12
CA SER A 38 7.35 6.85 3.52
C SER A 38 5.87 6.67 3.87
N GLU A 39 4.95 7.15 3.03
CA GLU A 39 3.51 6.89 3.18
C GLU A 39 3.17 5.40 3.02
N LEU A 40 4.06 4.60 2.41
CA LEU A 40 3.96 3.14 2.30
C LEU A 40 4.60 2.40 3.48
N ASN A 41 5.26 3.09 4.43
CA ASN A 41 5.92 2.42 5.57
C ASN A 41 4.95 1.70 6.50
N TYR A 42 3.64 2.01 6.45
CA TYR A 42 2.63 1.31 7.25
C TYR A 42 2.62 -0.20 6.96
N LEU A 43 3.02 -0.62 5.76
CA LEU A 43 3.14 -2.03 5.36
C LEU A 43 4.07 -2.84 6.28
N LYS A 44 5.10 -2.21 6.86
CA LYS A 44 6.04 -2.86 7.80
C LYS A 44 5.35 -3.36 9.08
N LYS A 45 4.16 -2.85 9.39
CA LYS A 45 3.42 -3.19 10.60
C LYS A 45 2.62 -4.50 10.47
N TYR A 46 2.58 -5.09 9.27
CA TYR A 46 1.79 -6.29 9.00
C TYR A 46 2.68 -7.52 8.77
N PRO A 47 2.25 -8.71 9.24
CA PRO A 47 2.96 -9.96 8.97
C PRO A 47 3.10 -10.23 7.47
N SER A 48 4.23 -10.79 7.04
CA SER A 48 4.49 -11.09 5.62
C SER A 48 3.45 -12.02 4.99
N ASN A 49 2.88 -12.95 5.77
CA ASN A 49 1.84 -13.87 5.30
C ASN A 49 0.46 -13.22 5.09
N TYR A 50 0.33 -11.91 5.32
CA TYR A 50 -0.87 -11.14 4.97
C TYR A 50 -0.79 -10.60 3.53
N PHE A 51 0.39 -10.65 2.93
CA PHE A 51 0.62 -10.27 1.54
C PHE A 51 0.56 -11.50 0.64
N SER A 52 -0.30 -11.40 -0.35
CA SER A 52 -0.51 -12.35 -1.44
C SER A 52 0.62 -12.26 -2.45
N SER A 53 0.74 -13.30 -3.28
CA SER A 53 1.63 -13.29 -4.45
C SER A 53 1.18 -12.29 -5.53
N PHE A 54 -0.10 -11.88 -5.51
CA PHE A 54 -0.64 -10.87 -6.41
C PHE A 54 -1.01 -9.62 -5.63
N ILE A 55 -0.37 -8.50 -5.97
CA ILE A 55 -0.62 -7.20 -5.34
C ILE A 55 -0.89 -6.18 -6.45
N ALA A 56 -2.07 -5.57 -6.43
CA ALA A 56 -2.40 -4.41 -7.23
C ALA A 56 -1.89 -3.15 -6.53
N ILE A 57 -1.17 -2.30 -7.28
CA ILE A 57 -0.79 -0.96 -6.80
C ILE A 57 -1.89 -0.02 -7.25
N GLU A 58 -2.68 0.47 -6.30
CA GLU A 58 -3.79 1.40 -6.53
C GLU A 58 -3.30 2.82 -6.30
N LEU A 59 -2.47 3.29 -7.25
CA LEU A 59 -1.98 4.65 -7.27
C LEU A 59 -2.35 5.34 -8.59
N GLU A 60 -2.67 6.63 -8.50
CA GLU A 60 -3.03 7.49 -9.64
C GLU A 60 -1.83 8.25 -10.20
N ASN A 61 -0.65 8.14 -9.56
CA ASN A 61 0.60 8.69 -10.05
C ASN A 61 0.96 8.14 -11.45
N SER A 62 1.93 8.78 -12.11
CA SER A 62 2.44 8.29 -13.39
C SER A 62 2.99 6.86 -13.30
N ILE A 63 2.97 6.11 -14.40
CA ILE A 63 3.55 4.74 -14.45
C ILE A 63 4.99 4.70 -13.91
N LYS A 64 5.80 5.74 -14.17
CA LYS A 64 7.16 5.85 -13.65
C LYS A 64 7.19 5.88 -12.12
N GLU A 65 6.28 6.59 -11.49
CA GLU A 65 6.15 6.67 -10.03
C GLU A 65 5.57 5.40 -9.45
N GLN A 66 4.58 4.79 -10.10
CA GLN A 66 4.05 3.48 -9.70
C GLN A 66 5.15 2.39 -9.73
N LEU A 67 6.04 2.41 -10.72
CA LEU A 67 7.21 1.51 -10.76
C LEU A 67 8.20 1.77 -9.62
N ARG A 68 8.38 3.03 -9.20
CA ARG A 68 9.20 3.37 -8.03
C ARG A 68 8.54 2.85 -6.74
N ALA A 69 7.24 3.05 -6.58
CA ALA A 69 6.46 2.53 -5.47
C ALA A 69 6.55 1.00 -5.40
N ARG A 70 6.37 0.30 -6.53
CA ARG A 70 6.54 -1.16 -6.66
C ARG A 70 7.89 -1.61 -6.08
N ASN A 71 8.98 -1.00 -6.53
CA ASN A 71 10.32 -1.39 -6.09
C ASN A 71 10.52 -1.14 -4.60
N TYR A 72 9.96 -0.04 -4.07
CA TYR A 72 9.99 0.26 -2.65
C TYR A 72 9.20 -0.78 -1.83
N ILE A 73 7.98 -1.11 -2.25
CA ILE A 73 7.12 -2.13 -1.62
C ILE A 73 7.82 -3.49 -1.60
N ILE A 74 8.38 -3.94 -2.73
CA ILE A 74 9.13 -5.20 -2.79
C ILE A 74 10.26 -5.22 -1.76
N ARG A 75 11.00 -4.12 -1.63
CA ARG A 75 12.07 -4.00 -0.63
C ARG A 75 11.54 -4.08 0.80
N LEU A 76 10.39 -3.44 1.07
CA LEU A 76 9.74 -3.51 2.39
C LEU A 76 9.31 -4.92 2.76
N LEU A 77 8.74 -5.66 1.80
CA LEU A 77 8.18 -7.00 2.05
C LEU A 77 9.26 -8.10 2.11
N ASN A 78 10.38 -7.92 1.40
CA ASN A 78 11.49 -8.89 1.39
C ASN A 78 12.53 -8.67 2.50
N ASN A 79 12.59 -7.49 3.11
CA ASN A 79 13.38 -7.22 4.31
C ASN A 79 12.46 -6.85 5.48
N PRO A 80 11.66 -7.80 6.00
CA PRO A 80 10.99 -7.61 7.27
C PRO A 80 12.09 -7.54 8.34
N TYR A 81 12.29 -6.35 8.91
CA TYR A 81 13.24 -6.13 10.00
C TYR A 81 12.98 -7.07 11.18
#